data_AF-F1LC72-F1
#
_entry.id   AF-F1LC72-F1
#
_cell.length_a   1.000
_cell.length_b   1.000
_cell.length_c   1.000
_cell.angle_alpha   90.00
_cell.angle_beta   90.00
_cell.angle_gamma   90.00
#
_symmetry.space_group_name_H-M   'P 1'
#
loop_
_entity.id
_entity.type
_entity.pdbx_description
1 polymer ?
#
loop_
_entity_poly.entity_id
_entity_poly.type
_entity_poly.pdbx_seq_one_letter_code
_entity_poly.pdbx_strand_id
1 'polypeptide(L)'
;MWRKNMSPEKCYTKDGKKRCCKGVDLNRNFAFRFAEVGSSSSPCSEIHHGENAFSEPESRAVRDAVLSLSNRLDAFITLHTYSQLWIYPYSHRKYAYSADVNDLKSVAKKAVESLERLYGTRYRYGTGPEIIYPYAGGSADWAKESGRVKYSYTIELRPSYFEWNGFVLDRRQLVPTGRETFEGVKVVIDKVIEEDKRRRGIEIPCVDVSPACSHWISDNPSICQRAEHAMEKQCQKSCSFC
;
A
#
# COMPACT_ATOMS: atom_id res chain seq x y z
N MET A 1 3.10 21.59 -13.52
CA MET A 1 3.48 20.17 -13.36
C MET A 1 2.26 19.33 -13.70
N TRP A 2 2.39 18.32 -14.56
CA TRP A 2 1.27 17.50 -15.03
C TRP A 2 1.09 16.27 -14.14
N ARG A 3 -0.16 15.88 -13.83
CA ARG A 3 -0.50 14.71 -12.99
C ARG A 3 -1.35 13.65 -13.71
N LYS A 4 -2.34 14.10 -14.48
CA LYS A 4 -3.37 13.25 -15.10
C LYS A 4 -2.80 12.44 -16.29
N ASN A 5 -3.61 11.59 -16.91
CA ASN A 5 -3.25 11.07 -18.25
C ASN A 5 -3.43 12.16 -19.32
N MET A 6 -3.24 11.82 -20.60
CA MET A 6 -3.35 12.76 -21.73
C MET A 6 -4.63 12.55 -22.57
N SER A 7 -5.71 12.07 -21.96
CA SER A 7 -6.96 11.85 -22.69
C SER A 7 -7.51 13.15 -23.30
N PRO A 8 -8.28 13.04 -24.42
CA PRO A 8 -8.73 14.20 -25.17
C PRO A 8 -9.44 15.26 -24.34
N GLU A 9 -9.37 16.49 -24.85
CA GLU A 9 -9.90 17.64 -24.16
C GLU A 9 -11.42 17.58 -24.00
N LYS A 10 -11.90 17.86 -22.79
CA LYS A 10 -13.32 18.02 -22.49
C LYS A 10 -13.61 19.47 -22.14
N CYS A 11 -14.58 20.04 -22.84
CA CYS A 11 -15.00 21.41 -22.68
C CYS A 11 -16.33 21.48 -21.91
N TYR A 12 -16.46 22.46 -21.03
CA TYR A 12 -17.71 22.81 -20.38
C TYR A 12 -17.83 24.33 -20.23
N THR A 13 -19.06 24.83 -20.12
CA THR A 13 -19.33 26.25 -19.89
C THR A 13 -19.58 26.48 -18.42
N LYS A 14 -18.83 27.41 -17.81
CA LYS A 14 -19.06 27.87 -16.44
C LYS A 14 -18.96 29.40 -16.43
N ASP A 15 -19.95 30.06 -15.85
CA ASP A 15 -20.03 31.53 -15.78
C ASP A 15 -19.91 32.20 -17.16
N GLY A 16 -20.56 31.62 -18.17
CA GLY A 16 -20.52 32.10 -19.56
C GLY A 16 -19.19 31.90 -20.29
N LYS A 17 -18.18 31.29 -19.65
CA LYS A 17 -16.87 31.03 -20.26
C LYS A 17 -16.71 29.54 -20.57
N LYS A 18 -16.36 29.23 -21.83
CA LYS A 18 -15.96 27.89 -22.25
C LYS A 18 -14.59 27.59 -21.67
N ARG A 19 -14.48 26.55 -20.84
CA ARG A 19 -13.23 26.04 -20.30
C ARG A 19 -13.03 24.64 -20.80
N CYS A 20 -11.82 24.35 -21.24
CA CYS A 20 -11.48 23.06 -21.80
C CYS A 20 -10.20 22.55 -21.18
N CYS A 21 -10.20 21.29 -20.75
CA CYS A 21 -9.09 20.68 -20.04
C CYS A 21 -8.92 19.23 -20.47
N LYS A 22 -7.68 18.75 -20.41
CA LYS A 22 -7.28 17.39 -20.81
C LYS A 22 -7.06 16.50 -19.60
N GLY A 23 -7.18 15.21 -19.80
CA GLY A 23 -6.75 14.19 -18.85
C GLY A 23 -7.71 13.89 -17.70
N VAL A 24 -7.57 12.69 -17.19
CA VAL A 24 -8.25 12.09 -16.03
C VAL A 24 -7.21 11.65 -15.01
N ASP A 25 -7.49 11.85 -13.72
CA ASP A 25 -6.70 11.27 -12.63
C ASP A 25 -6.95 9.75 -12.60
N LEU A 26 -5.97 8.99 -13.06
CA LEU A 26 -6.06 7.53 -13.13
C LEU A 26 -6.31 6.90 -11.75
N ASN A 27 -5.84 7.51 -10.66
CA ASN A 27 -6.08 7.03 -9.30
C ASN A 27 -7.40 7.55 -8.69
N ARG A 28 -8.32 8.02 -9.54
CA ARG A 28 -9.75 8.24 -9.26
C ARG A 28 -10.66 7.49 -10.23
N ASN A 29 -10.08 6.73 -11.17
CA ASN A 29 -10.79 6.14 -12.29
C ASN A 29 -11.12 4.65 -12.12
N PHE A 30 -10.82 4.02 -10.98
CA PHE A 30 -11.15 2.60 -10.76
C PHE A 30 -12.59 2.42 -10.23
N ALA A 31 -13.20 1.27 -10.48
CA ALA A 31 -14.57 0.96 -10.04
C ALA A 31 -14.65 0.57 -8.55
N PHE A 32 -14.09 1.39 -7.67
CA PHE A 32 -14.26 1.26 -6.22
C PHE A 32 -14.85 2.56 -5.67
N ARG A 33 -16.13 2.53 -5.27
CA ARG A 33 -16.84 3.71 -4.75
C ARG A 33 -16.71 4.92 -5.68
N PHE A 34 -16.73 4.68 -7.00
CA PHE A 34 -16.37 5.65 -8.03
C PHE A 34 -17.11 6.99 -7.84
N ALA A 35 -16.34 8.08 -7.87
CA ALA A 35 -16.84 9.44 -7.70
C ALA A 35 -17.53 9.76 -6.35
N GLU A 36 -17.51 8.88 -5.35
CA GLU A 36 -18.20 9.13 -4.07
C GLU A 36 -17.50 10.19 -3.19
N VAL A 37 -16.17 10.21 -3.14
CA VAL A 37 -15.40 11.13 -2.28
C VAL A 37 -13.99 11.37 -2.79
N GLY A 38 -13.41 12.53 -2.48
CA GLY A 38 -12.01 12.87 -2.77
C GLY A 38 -11.70 12.95 -4.27
N SER A 39 -12.70 13.21 -5.11
CA SER A 39 -12.60 13.30 -6.58
C SER A 39 -13.44 14.46 -7.12
N SER A 40 -13.33 14.77 -8.42
CA SER A 40 -14.10 15.85 -9.05
C SER A 40 -14.67 15.48 -10.42
N SER A 41 -15.91 15.91 -10.69
CA SER A 41 -16.52 15.80 -12.02
C SER A 41 -16.03 16.86 -13.01
N SER A 42 -15.33 17.90 -12.52
CA SER A 42 -14.79 18.97 -13.36
C SER A 42 -13.57 18.47 -14.17
N PRO A 43 -13.60 18.52 -15.51
CA PRO A 43 -12.45 18.13 -16.34
C PRO A 43 -11.17 18.92 -16.06
N CYS A 44 -11.29 20.12 -15.51
CA CYS A 44 -10.16 20.98 -15.16
C CYS A 44 -9.59 20.72 -13.75
N SER A 45 -10.15 19.79 -12.99
CA SER A 45 -9.60 19.40 -11.70
C SER A 45 -8.43 18.44 -11.86
N GLU A 46 -7.41 18.55 -11.01
CA GLU A 46 -6.31 17.58 -10.90
C GLU A 46 -6.75 16.21 -10.38
N ILE A 47 -7.92 16.15 -9.74
CA ILE A 47 -8.55 14.92 -9.24
C ILE A 47 -9.79 14.55 -10.06
N HIS A 48 -9.79 14.92 -11.35
CA HIS A 48 -10.90 14.60 -12.25
C HIS A 48 -11.03 13.08 -12.42
N HIS A 49 -12.17 12.50 -12.07
CA HIS A 49 -12.35 11.03 -12.07
C HIS A 49 -12.71 10.43 -13.44
N GLY A 50 -13.00 11.24 -14.46
CA GLY A 50 -13.49 10.76 -15.76
C GLY A 50 -15.02 10.58 -15.79
N GLU A 51 -15.56 10.18 -16.93
CA GLU A 51 -17.01 10.07 -17.14
C GLU A 51 -17.64 8.89 -16.39
N ASN A 52 -16.92 7.78 -16.33
CA ASN A 52 -17.31 6.57 -15.63
C ASN A 52 -16.06 5.82 -15.15
N ALA A 53 -16.26 4.88 -14.24
CA ALA A 53 -15.17 4.01 -13.82
C ALA A 53 -14.59 3.26 -15.02
N PHE A 54 -13.27 3.21 -15.11
CA PHE A 54 -12.51 2.65 -16.21
C PHE A 54 -12.76 3.31 -17.57
N SER A 55 -13.08 4.63 -17.57
CA SER A 55 -13.15 5.42 -18.81
C SER A 55 -11.81 5.46 -19.55
N GLU A 56 -10.69 5.38 -18.83
CA GLU A 56 -9.37 5.51 -19.41
C GLU A 56 -8.78 4.16 -19.85
N PRO A 57 -8.09 4.08 -21.00
CA PRO A 57 -7.46 2.83 -21.45
C PRO A 57 -6.38 2.33 -20.48
N GLU A 58 -5.66 3.22 -19.80
CA GLU A 58 -4.60 2.86 -18.86
C GLU A 58 -5.16 2.17 -17.61
N SER A 59 -6.27 2.67 -17.05
CA SER A 59 -6.93 2.04 -15.90
C SER A 59 -7.57 0.71 -16.28
N ARG A 60 -8.13 0.59 -17.50
CA ARG A 60 -8.60 -0.70 -18.06
C ARG A 60 -7.48 -1.71 -18.21
N ALA A 61 -6.30 -1.30 -18.69
CA ALA A 61 -5.18 -2.21 -18.83
C ALA A 61 -4.74 -2.82 -17.48
N VAL A 62 -4.69 -2.01 -16.41
CA VAL A 62 -4.41 -2.50 -15.06
C VAL A 62 -5.51 -3.44 -14.57
N ARG A 63 -6.78 -3.07 -14.80
CA ARG A 63 -7.93 -3.91 -14.46
C ARG A 63 -7.82 -5.28 -15.11
N ASP A 64 -7.61 -5.30 -16.42
CA ASP A 64 -7.60 -6.53 -17.22
C ASP A 64 -6.41 -7.41 -16.83
N ALA A 65 -5.24 -6.83 -16.55
CA ALA A 65 -4.08 -7.56 -16.03
C ALA A 65 -4.38 -8.21 -14.66
N VAL A 66 -4.93 -7.46 -13.71
CA VAL A 66 -5.30 -7.99 -12.38
C VAL A 66 -6.34 -9.11 -12.49
N LEU A 67 -7.37 -8.92 -13.32
CA LEU A 67 -8.41 -9.94 -13.52
C LEU A 67 -7.87 -11.20 -14.23
N SER A 68 -6.93 -11.05 -15.18
CA SER A 68 -6.29 -12.21 -15.85
C SER A 68 -5.41 -13.05 -14.91
N LEU A 69 -4.97 -12.45 -13.80
CA LEU A 69 -4.19 -13.08 -12.74
C LEU A 69 -5.05 -13.46 -11.53
N SER A 70 -6.38 -13.43 -11.65
CA SER A 70 -7.29 -13.81 -10.56
C SER A 70 -6.91 -15.17 -9.97
N ASN A 71 -6.94 -15.28 -8.64
CA ASN A 71 -6.46 -16.43 -7.84
C ASN A 71 -4.96 -16.74 -7.93
N ARG A 72 -4.18 -15.98 -8.71
CA ARG A 72 -2.70 -16.09 -8.81
C ARG A 72 -1.98 -14.81 -8.41
N LEU A 73 -2.71 -13.77 -8.02
CA LEU A 73 -2.18 -12.48 -7.59
C LEU A 73 -2.46 -12.27 -6.09
N ASP A 74 -1.44 -12.48 -5.26
CA ASP A 74 -1.56 -12.35 -3.80
C ASP A 74 -1.27 -10.94 -3.29
N ALA A 75 -0.50 -10.13 -4.04
CA ALA A 75 -0.14 -8.77 -3.68
C ALA A 75 -0.27 -7.77 -4.84
N PHE A 76 -0.68 -6.54 -4.52
CA PHE A 76 -0.79 -5.40 -5.43
C PHE A 76 -0.18 -4.17 -4.75
N ILE A 77 0.84 -3.58 -5.35
CA ILE A 77 1.49 -2.37 -4.82
C ILE A 77 1.47 -1.30 -5.89
N THR A 78 0.87 -0.15 -5.57
CA THR A 78 0.93 1.06 -6.41
C THR A 78 1.87 2.09 -5.78
N LEU A 79 2.86 2.55 -6.55
CA LEU A 79 3.87 3.48 -6.09
C LEU A 79 3.51 4.91 -6.50
N HIS A 80 3.56 5.82 -5.54
CA HIS A 80 3.29 7.25 -5.68
C HIS A 80 4.38 8.04 -4.96
N THR A 81 4.38 9.35 -5.12
CA THR A 81 5.19 10.29 -4.34
C THR A 81 4.38 11.57 -4.20
N TYR A 82 4.46 12.32 -3.10
CA TYR A 82 5.35 12.17 -1.94
C TYR A 82 4.53 12.09 -0.66
N SER A 83 5.15 11.70 0.45
CA SER A 83 4.75 11.98 1.85
C SER A 83 5.36 10.97 2.84
N GLN A 84 6.04 9.92 2.36
CA GLN A 84 6.51 8.80 3.18
C GLN A 84 5.36 8.06 3.89
N LEU A 85 4.42 7.52 3.12
CA LEU A 85 3.24 6.81 3.61
C LEU A 85 3.18 5.38 3.07
N TRP A 86 2.74 4.44 3.91
CA TRP A 86 2.40 3.07 3.54
C TRP A 86 0.92 2.83 3.82
N ILE A 87 0.09 3.03 2.80
CA ILE A 87 -1.37 3.06 2.91
C ILE A 87 -1.93 1.68 2.56
N TYR A 88 -2.76 1.13 3.45
CA TYR A 88 -3.56 -0.06 3.16
C TYR A 88 -5.05 0.29 3.06
N PRO A 89 -5.86 -0.52 2.35
CA PRO A 89 -7.28 -0.29 2.21
C PRO A 89 -8.08 -0.26 3.54
N TYR A 90 -9.21 0.45 3.60
CA TYR A 90 -9.79 1.25 2.52
C TYR A 90 -9.52 2.74 2.64
N SER A 91 -9.44 3.42 1.50
CA SER A 91 -9.17 4.84 1.42
C SER A 91 -10.42 5.72 1.37
N HIS A 92 -11.61 5.17 1.09
CA HIS A 92 -12.82 5.99 0.90
C HIS A 92 -13.39 6.61 2.19
N ARG A 93 -13.33 5.94 3.36
CA ARG A 93 -13.90 6.51 4.61
C ARG A 93 -13.31 5.87 5.86
N LYS A 94 -13.40 6.60 6.98
CA LYS A 94 -13.00 6.08 8.30
C LYS A 94 -13.88 4.90 8.71
N TYR A 95 -13.32 4.02 9.53
CA TYR A 95 -14.01 2.83 10.08
C TYR A 95 -14.49 1.83 9.02
N ALA A 96 -13.96 1.90 7.79
CA ALA A 96 -14.18 0.91 6.75
C ALA A 96 -12.90 0.09 6.57
N TYR A 97 -12.95 -1.18 6.97
CA TYR A 97 -11.81 -2.07 6.98
C TYR A 97 -12.16 -3.38 6.27
N SER A 98 -11.17 -4.01 5.64
CA SER A 98 -11.31 -5.39 5.16
C SER A 98 -11.25 -6.37 6.32
N ALA A 99 -11.79 -7.58 6.14
CA ALA A 99 -11.80 -8.62 7.18
C ALA A 99 -10.39 -9.00 7.69
N ASP A 100 -9.38 -8.85 6.83
CA ASP A 100 -7.97 -9.15 7.07
C ASP A 100 -7.12 -7.89 7.34
N VAL A 101 -7.73 -6.79 7.80
CA VAL A 101 -7.04 -5.52 8.09
C VAL A 101 -5.88 -5.69 9.07
N ASN A 102 -5.98 -6.63 10.02
CA ASN A 102 -4.91 -6.89 10.98
C ASN A 102 -3.66 -7.45 10.30
N ASP A 103 -3.81 -8.32 9.30
CA ASP A 103 -2.70 -8.82 8.49
C ASP A 103 -2.06 -7.67 7.69
N LEU A 104 -2.90 -6.87 7.03
CA LEU A 104 -2.45 -5.72 6.24
C LEU A 104 -1.62 -4.74 7.08
N LYS A 105 -2.14 -4.40 8.27
CA LYS A 105 -1.50 -3.50 9.23
C LYS A 105 -0.20 -4.08 9.79
N SER A 106 -0.18 -5.37 10.14
CA SER A 106 1.01 -6.05 10.64
C SER A 106 2.14 -6.06 9.62
N VAL A 107 1.82 -6.38 8.36
CA VAL A 107 2.79 -6.37 7.25
C VAL A 107 3.26 -4.95 6.94
N ALA A 108 2.36 -3.97 6.89
CA ALA A 108 2.73 -2.56 6.69
C ALA A 108 3.68 -2.06 7.78
N LYS A 109 3.41 -2.38 9.06
CA LYS A 109 4.29 -2.07 10.18
C LYS A 109 5.70 -2.66 9.98
N LYS A 110 5.78 -3.96 9.67
CA LYS A 110 7.08 -4.62 9.40
C LYS A 110 7.80 -4.03 8.19
N ALA A 111 7.05 -3.65 7.15
CA ALA A 111 7.61 -3.05 5.94
C ALA A 111 8.23 -1.68 6.22
N VAL A 112 7.54 -0.81 6.97
CA VAL A 112 8.10 0.51 7.33
C VAL A 112 9.28 0.37 8.30
N GLU A 113 9.25 -0.57 9.25
CA GLU A 113 10.38 -0.88 10.14
C GLU A 113 11.58 -1.42 9.35
N SER A 114 11.36 -2.17 8.27
CA SER A 114 12.42 -2.67 7.38
C SER A 114 13.06 -1.55 6.57
N LEU A 115 12.22 -0.68 5.99
CA LEU A 115 12.66 0.49 5.25
C LEU A 115 13.46 1.45 6.15
N GLU A 116 12.95 1.76 7.35
CA GLU A 116 13.58 2.71 8.28
C GLU A 116 14.99 2.24 8.69
N ARG A 117 15.23 0.93 8.84
CA ARG A 117 16.54 0.39 9.23
C ARG A 117 17.67 0.75 8.27
N LEU A 118 17.38 1.04 7.00
CA LEU A 118 18.43 1.29 6.01
C LEU A 118 19.02 2.71 6.13
N TYR A 119 18.17 3.72 6.28
CA TYR A 119 18.57 5.14 6.25
C TYR A 119 17.91 6.02 7.32
N GLY A 120 17.15 5.45 8.25
CA GLY A 120 16.39 6.18 9.28
C GLY A 120 15.18 6.94 8.73
N THR A 121 14.75 6.64 7.50
CA THR A 121 13.61 7.34 6.89
C THR A 121 12.30 6.80 7.42
N ARG A 122 11.51 7.68 8.03
CA ARG A 122 10.29 7.32 8.74
C ARG A 122 9.07 7.41 7.84
N TYR A 123 8.44 6.26 7.62
CA TYR A 123 7.15 6.18 6.93
C TYR A 123 6.03 5.99 7.95
N ARG A 124 4.90 6.67 7.74
CA ARG A 124 3.65 6.40 8.49
C ARG A 124 2.86 5.32 7.77
N TYR A 125 2.14 4.49 8.50
CA TYR A 125 1.24 3.48 7.92
C TYR A 125 -0.15 3.57 8.53
N GLY A 126 -1.17 3.22 7.74
CA GLY A 126 -2.58 3.39 8.10
C GLY A 126 -3.50 3.35 6.88
N THR A 127 -4.80 3.51 7.10
CA THR A 127 -5.75 3.73 5.97
C THR A 127 -5.69 5.17 5.47
N GLY A 128 -6.11 5.40 4.22
CA GLY A 128 -6.13 6.75 3.63
C GLY A 128 -6.75 7.83 4.54
N PRO A 129 -7.97 7.65 5.05
CA PRO A 129 -8.63 8.60 5.96
C PRO A 129 -7.95 8.81 7.32
N GLU A 130 -7.08 7.89 7.75
CA GLU A 130 -6.35 7.98 9.02
C GLU A 130 -5.04 8.75 8.87
N ILE A 131 -4.36 8.64 7.72
CA ILE A 131 -3.00 9.16 7.56
C ILE A 131 -2.83 10.22 6.47
N ILE A 132 -3.81 10.40 5.59
CA ILE A 132 -3.82 11.44 4.55
C ILE A 132 -5.20 12.11 4.43
N TYR A 133 -6.10 11.60 3.59
CA TYR A 133 -7.47 12.08 3.39
C TYR A 133 -8.32 10.95 2.78
N PRO A 134 -9.66 11.00 2.90
CA PRO A 134 -10.54 10.04 2.23
C PRO A 134 -10.60 10.27 0.71
N TYR A 135 -10.45 9.21 -0.08
CA TYR A 135 -10.62 9.23 -1.53
C TYR A 135 -11.16 7.91 -2.08
N ALA A 136 -11.92 8.00 -3.16
CA ALA A 136 -12.45 6.85 -3.88
C ALA A 136 -11.89 6.76 -5.31
N GLY A 137 -12.20 5.65 -5.98
CA GLY A 137 -11.71 5.35 -7.33
C GLY A 137 -10.21 4.99 -7.41
N GLY A 138 -9.60 4.67 -6.27
CA GLY A 138 -8.18 4.30 -6.19
C GLY A 138 -7.93 2.85 -6.60
N SER A 139 -6.75 2.60 -7.19
CA SER A 139 -6.37 1.27 -7.69
C SER A 139 -6.21 0.23 -6.58
N ALA A 140 -5.58 0.59 -5.45
CA ALA A 140 -5.32 -0.32 -4.35
C ALA A 140 -6.62 -0.82 -3.67
N ASP A 141 -7.59 0.08 -3.44
CA ASP A 141 -8.89 -0.30 -2.89
C ASP A 141 -9.67 -1.20 -3.86
N TRP A 142 -9.64 -0.89 -5.16
CA TRP A 142 -10.26 -1.72 -6.20
C TRP A 142 -9.61 -3.11 -6.30
N ALA A 143 -8.28 -3.19 -6.30
CA ALA A 143 -7.55 -4.44 -6.34
C ALA A 143 -7.87 -5.32 -5.13
N LYS A 144 -8.04 -4.70 -3.95
CA LYS A 144 -8.45 -5.38 -2.72
C LYS A 144 -9.88 -5.94 -2.81
N GLU A 145 -10.84 -5.07 -3.13
CA GLU A 145 -12.26 -5.41 -3.08
C GLU A 145 -12.69 -6.28 -4.27
N SER A 146 -12.46 -5.78 -5.48
CA SER A 146 -12.92 -6.41 -6.71
C SER A 146 -11.89 -7.36 -7.30
N GLY A 147 -10.61 -7.01 -7.22
CA GLY A 147 -9.50 -7.88 -7.65
C GLY A 147 -9.22 -9.04 -6.69
N ARG A 148 -9.82 -9.02 -5.48
CA ARG A 148 -9.61 -10.00 -4.40
C ARG A 148 -8.15 -10.22 -4.03
N VAL A 149 -7.31 -9.20 -4.21
CA VAL A 149 -5.89 -9.25 -3.86
C VAL A 149 -5.74 -9.01 -2.36
N LYS A 150 -5.19 -9.98 -1.64
CA LYS A 150 -5.06 -9.92 -0.18
C LYS A 150 -4.18 -8.74 0.26
N TYR A 151 -2.94 -8.68 -0.24
CA TYR A 151 -1.95 -7.69 0.16
C TYR A 151 -1.94 -6.51 -0.81
N SER A 152 -2.87 -5.57 -0.66
CA SER A 152 -2.98 -4.38 -1.49
C SER A 152 -2.47 -3.13 -0.76
N TYR A 153 -1.58 -2.36 -1.37
CA TYR A 153 -0.98 -1.16 -0.77
C TYR A 153 -0.77 -0.03 -1.77
N THR A 154 -0.93 1.20 -1.29
CA THR A 154 -0.43 2.42 -1.92
C THR A 154 0.77 2.92 -1.13
N ILE A 155 1.91 3.14 -1.78
CA ILE A 155 3.11 3.66 -1.11
C ILE A 155 3.40 5.06 -1.65
N GLU A 156 3.40 6.06 -0.78
CA GLU A 156 3.85 7.42 -1.07
C GLU A 156 5.32 7.54 -0.67
N LEU A 157 6.21 7.65 -1.64
CA LEU A 157 7.67 7.67 -1.44
C LEU A 157 8.16 8.99 -0.83
N ARG A 158 9.49 9.11 -0.72
CA ARG A 158 10.18 10.36 -0.40
C ARG A 158 9.76 11.50 -1.35
N PRO A 159 9.90 12.75 -0.91
CA PRO A 159 10.32 13.15 0.45
C PRO A 159 9.15 13.17 1.44
N SER A 160 9.40 13.68 2.64
CA SER A 160 8.36 13.87 3.66
C SER A 160 7.32 14.90 3.19
N TYR A 161 6.13 14.85 3.80
CA TYR A 161 5.04 15.81 3.53
C TYR A 161 5.43 17.28 3.72
N PHE A 162 6.48 17.57 4.52
CA PHE A 162 6.91 18.94 4.81
C PHE A 162 7.75 19.59 3.71
N GLU A 163 8.16 18.83 2.68
CA GLU A 163 8.90 19.39 1.55
C GLU A 163 7.96 20.12 0.58
N TRP A 164 8.15 21.44 0.44
CA TRP A 164 7.30 22.33 -0.34
C TRP A 164 7.21 21.99 -1.84
N ASN A 165 8.22 21.31 -2.39
CA ASN A 165 8.25 20.86 -3.78
C ASN A 165 8.57 19.37 -3.87
N GLY A 166 7.84 18.54 -3.10
CA GLY A 166 8.14 17.12 -2.96
C GLY A 166 8.16 16.30 -4.26
N PHE A 167 7.56 16.80 -5.35
CA PHE A 167 7.65 16.16 -6.68
C PHE A 167 8.99 16.38 -7.39
N VAL A 168 9.79 17.37 -6.97
CA VAL A 168 11.12 17.64 -7.50
C VAL A 168 12.16 17.19 -6.48
N LEU A 169 12.38 15.88 -6.43
CA LEU A 169 13.32 15.24 -5.51
C LEU A 169 14.77 15.36 -6.01
N ASP A 170 15.72 15.62 -5.11
CA ASP A 170 17.16 15.67 -5.43
C ASP A 170 17.62 14.34 -6.06
N ARG A 171 18.36 14.40 -7.16
CA ARG A 171 18.88 13.23 -7.89
C ARG A 171 19.64 12.26 -6.98
N ARG A 172 20.34 12.76 -5.96
CA ARG A 172 21.09 11.95 -4.97
C ARG A 172 20.19 11.09 -4.10
N GLN A 173 18.90 11.42 -4.01
CA GLN A 173 17.90 10.68 -3.23
C GLN A 173 17.25 9.54 -4.02
N LEU A 174 17.36 9.50 -5.36
CA LEU A 174 16.69 8.49 -6.19
C LEU A 174 17.09 7.05 -5.82
N VAL A 175 18.39 6.77 -5.73
CA VAL A 175 18.89 5.44 -5.37
C VAL A 175 18.58 5.09 -3.91
N PRO A 176 18.80 5.98 -2.92
CA PRO A 176 18.35 5.75 -1.54
C PRO A 176 16.85 5.42 -1.43
N THR A 177 15.98 6.18 -2.10
CA THR A 177 14.53 5.93 -2.11
C THR A 177 14.21 4.56 -2.71
N GLY A 178 14.82 4.20 -3.83
CA GLY A 178 14.61 2.87 -4.42
C GLY A 178 15.04 1.73 -3.50
N ARG A 179 16.23 1.85 -2.87
CA ARG A 179 16.78 0.83 -1.98
C ARG A 179 15.93 0.61 -0.73
N GLU A 180 15.56 1.67 -0.03
CA GLU A 180 14.76 1.55 1.19
C GLU A 180 13.34 1.04 0.89
N THR A 181 12.73 1.51 -0.21
CA THR A 181 11.40 1.06 -0.62
C THR A 181 11.41 -0.43 -0.90
N PHE A 182 12.47 -0.91 -1.56
CA PHE A 182 12.64 -2.33 -1.84
C PHE A 182 12.77 -3.17 -0.56
N GLU A 183 13.42 -2.67 0.49
CA GLU A 183 13.45 -3.34 1.80
C GLU A 183 12.06 -3.52 2.42
N GLY A 184 11.15 -2.55 2.22
CA GLY A 184 9.75 -2.68 2.61
C GLY A 184 8.97 -3.64 1.70
N VAL A 185 9.16 -3.58 0.38
CA VAL A 185 8.50 -4.47 -0.59
C VAL A 185 8.86 -5.94 -0.36
N LYS A 186 10.12 -6.24 -0.02
CA LYS A 186 10.54 -7.60 0.34
C LYS A 186 9.72 -8.18 1.49
N VAL A 187 9.34 -7.39 2.49
CA VAL A 187 8.47 -7.86 3.59
C VAL A 187 7.11 -8.34 3.08
N VAL A 188 6.53 -7.66 2.08
CA VAL A 188 5.26 -8.10 1.47
C VAL A 188 5.48 -9.40 0.69
N ILE A 189 6.56 -9.48 -0.09
CA ILE A 189 6.91 -10.69 -0.87
C ILE A 189 7.13 -11.90 0.06
N ASP A 190 7.91 -11.73 1.12
CA ASP A 190 8.18 -12.78 2.10
C ASP A 190 6.90 -13.25 2.77
N LYS A 191 5.98 -12.32 3.08
CA LYS A 191 4.67 -12.67 3.62
C LYS A 191 3.83 -13.50 2.65
N VAL A 192 3.79 -13.10 1.38
CA VAL A 192 3.09 -13.85 0.33
C VAL A 192 3.65 -15.27 0.21
N ILE A 193 4.98 -15.41 0.17
CA ILE A 193 5.66 -16.72 0.09
C ILE A 193 5.37 -17.57 1.33
N GLU A 194 5.39 -16.98 2.52
CA GLU A 194 5.04 -17.65 3.77
C GLU A 194 3.60 -18.21 3.70
N GLU A 195 2.63 -17.40 3.24
CA GLU A 195 1.26 -17.88 3.15
C GLU A 195 1.05 -18.93 2.06
N ASP A 196 1.68 -18.81 0.90
CA ASP A 196 1.62 -19.84 -0.16
C ASP A 196 2.18 -21.18 0.33
N LYS A 197 3.33 -21.18 1.03
CA LYS A 197 3.88 -22.40 1.66
C LYS A 197 2.88 -23.04 2.62
N ARG A 198 2.26 -22.25 3.51
CA ARG A 198 1.22 -22.74 4.43
C ARG A 198 0.01 -23.32 3.69
N ARG A 199 -0.48 -22.66 2.63
CA ARG A 199 -1.60 -23.17 1.81
C ARG A 199 -1.28 -24.51 1.14
N ARG A 200 -0.02 -24.73 0.75
CA ARG A 200 0.45 -25.99 0.14
C ARG A 200 0.75 -27.09 1.17
N GLY A 201 0.52 -26.85 2.46
CA GLY A 201 0.88 -27.79 3.52
C GLY A 201 2.40 -27.99 3.66
N ILE A 202 3.21 -27.07 3.13
CA ILE A 202 4.65 -27.06 3.33
C ILE A 202 4.88 -26.50 4.73
N GLU A 203 5.32 -27.37 5.64
CA GLU A 203 5.72 -26.98 6.97
C GLU A 203 6.83 -25.93 6.85
N ILE A 204 6.58 -24.73 7.40
CA ILE A 204 7.60 -23.69 7.49
C ILE A 204 8.31 -23.96 8.81
N PRO A 205 9.53 -24.50 8.80
CA PRO A 205 10.24 -24.77 10.04
C PRO A 205 10.40 -23.46 10.78
N CYS A 206 9.94 -23.44 12.02
CA CYS A 206 10.13 -22.31 12.89
C CYS A 206 11.61 -22.28 13.30
N VAL A 207 12.25 -21.12 13.17
CA VAL A 207 13.70 -20.97 13.41
C VAL A 207 13.92 -19.84 14.41
N ASP A 208 14.64 -20.12 15.49
CA ASP A 208 15.05 -19.08 16.43
C ASP A 208 15.99 -18.13 15.69
N VAL A 209 15.66 -16.85 15.70
CA VAL A 209 16.54 -15.78 15.22
C VAL A 209 17.75 -15.67 16.17
N SER A 210 17.53 -15.90 17.46
CA SER A 210 18.58 -15.90 18.48
C SER A 210 18.97 -17.33 18.88
N PRO A 211 20.28 -17.68 18.86
CA PRO A 211 20.73 -18.98 19.36
C PRO A 211 20.55 -19.15 20.88
N ALA A 212 20.26 -18.07 21.61
CA ALA A 212 20.07 -18.10 23.06
C ALA A 212 18.65 -18.53 23.49
N CYS A 213 17.73 -18.71 22.56
CA CYS A 213 16.32 -18.97 22.85
C CYS A 213 16.08 -20.22 23.69
N SER A 214 16.77 -21.32 23.38
CA SER A 214 16.68 -22.55 24.19
C SER A 214 17.16 -22.33 25.62
N HIS A 215 18.19 -21.49 25.82
CA HIS A 215 18.73 -21.18 27.14
C HIS A 215 17.76 -20.30 27.94
N TRP A 216 17.18 -19.28 27.30
CA TRP A 216 16.22 -18.37 27.96
C TRP A 216 14.97 -19.09 28.45
N ILE A 217 14.44 -20.02 27.65
CA ILE A 217 13.26 -20.81 28.01
C ILE A 217 13.59 -21.83 29.11
N SER A 218 14.77 -22.46 29.03
CA SER A 218 15.27 -23.39 30.06
C SER A 218 15.43 -22.70 31.42
N ASP A 219 16.02 -21.51 31.44
CA ASP A 219 16.29 -20.78 32.69
C ASP A 219 15.05 -20.07 33.23
N ASN A 220 14.13 -19.66 32.35
CA ASN A 220 12.95 -18.90 32.73
C ASN A 220 11.71 -19.39 31.96
N PRO A 221 11.05 -20.47 32.45
CA PRO A 221 9.92 -21.08 31.76
C PRO A 221 8.70 -20.15 31.56
N SER A 222 8.58 -19.07 32.33
CA SER A 222 7.49 -18.09 32.19
C SER A 222 7.83 -16.91 31.29
N ILE A 223 8.99 -16.91 30.63
CA ILE A 223 9.41 -15.80 29.76
C ILE A 223 8.48 -15.60 28.57
N CYS A 224 7.85 -16.68 28.07
CA CYS A 224 6.84 -16.61 27.01
C CYS A 224 5.63 -15.75 27.42
N GLN A 225 5.21 -15.81 28.69
CA GLN A 225 4.07 -15.03 29.19
C GLN A 225 4.45 -13.57 29.50
N ARG A 226 5.69 -13.34 29.96
CA ARG A 226 6.15 -12.01 30.38
C ARG A 226 6.73 -11.17 29.25
N ALA A 227 7.23 -11.82 28.20
CA ALA A 227 7.91 -11.18 27.08
C ALA A 227 7.46 -11.77 25.73
N GLU A 228 6.18 -12.15 25.63
CA GLU A 228 5.55 -12.78 24.46
C GLU A 228 6.01 -12.16 23.14
N HIS A 229 5.88 -10.83 23.01
CA HIS A 229 6.25 -10.13 21.77
C HIS A 229 7.75 -10.21 21.42
N ALA A 230 8.63 -10.26 22.42
CA ALA A 230 10.07 -10.41 22.20
C ALA A 230 10.43 -11.85 21.85
N MET A 231 9.79 -12.81 22.53
CA MET A 231 9.98 -14.25 22.29
C MET A 231 9.45 -14.66 20.92
N GLU A 232 8.29 -14.17 20.47
CA GLU A 232 7.76 -14.39 19.11
C GLU A 232 8.70 -13.89 18.01
N LYS A 233 9.44 -12.80 18.28
CA LYS A 233 10.39 -12.23 17.31
C LYS A 233 11.72 -12.97 17.29
N GLN A 234 12.20 -13.42 18.45
CA GLN A 234 13.56 -13.95 18.58
C GLN A 234 13.61 -15.48 18.58
N CYS A 235 12.55 -16.15 19.03
CA CYS A 235 12.58 -17.54 19.47
C CYS A 235 11.49 -18.40 18.82
N GLN A 236 11.42 -18.37 17.49
CA GLN A 236 10.39 -19.10 16.76
C GLN A 236 10.62 -20.62 16.71
N LYS A 237 11.85 -21.16 16.68
CA LYS A 237 12.06 -22.64 16.78
C LYS A 237 11.55 -23.19 18.09
N SER A 238 11.59 -22.37 19.12
CA SER A 238 10.99 -22.67 20.40
C SER A 238 9.46 -22.56 20.40
N CYS A 239 8.82 -22.40 19.22
CA CYS A 239 7.42 -22.62 18.80
C CYS A 239 6.62 -23.78 19.45
N SER A 240 7.29 -24.65 20.21
CA SER A 240 6.68 -25.76 20.97
C SER A 240 6.85 -25.61 22.49
N PHE A 241 7.43 -24.50 22.93
CA PHE A 241 7.77 -24.15 24.32
C PHE A 241 7.28 -22.74 24.67
N CYS A 242 7.34 -21.83 23.70
CA CYS A 242 6.38 -20.75 23.48
C CYS A 242 5.59 -21.08 22.19
#